data_AF-A0A1F5HD22-F1
#
_entry.id   AF-A0A1F5HD22-F1
#
_cell.length_a   1.000
_cell.length_b   1.000
_cell.length_c   1.000
_cell.angle_alpha   90.00
_cell.angle_beta   90.00
_cell.angle_gamma   90.00
#
_symmetry.space_group_name_H-M   'P 1'
#
loop_
_entity.id
_entity.type
_entity.pdbx_description
1 polymer ?
#
loop_
_entity_poly.entity_id
_entity_poly.type
_entity_poly.pdbx_seq_one_letter_code
_entity_poly.pdbx_strand_id
1 'polypeptide(L)'
;MGSPIIEVKYPIKFREEDAKILGEHVRLRHNVNLIGAKRVGIGDFLNFFLYHKDIARKYIDRHHKHLLIPVDLNDLVEIKLFAFWTLTFKRIVDAVGSLPVEPSVKKQINGLFLTSIQESDLFLTVENLRKSLIEIAKTGILPTIFWLRFDRISEITPIDFFANLQGLREATGQKLCFVLTSYREIGKITPRLTEKLLPIFIHNFYIKPAGEKDAKVILHELVRKYHLKISGKLAKKIIEVSGGHAQYLYLTLIILAQSLRDQKVDEKILLELISGDERLILQSEEIWDSLFDAEKDAIGLITEGKKVGADLRFNAKYIWETGLVLRKFDRRQIFSPIFGAYVRENGKGKVNGSVELTKKENLLFSLLLASQNEVCEREKIIEAVWAEYEDLGVSDWTIDKLVARLRNKLKEQGSDFSVITVKTRGYKLVSTKPNPS
;
A
#
# COMPACT_ATOMS: atom_id res chain seq x y z
N MET A 1 -8.67 24.00 -12.43
CA MET A 1 -8.28 23.61 -11.05
C MET A 1 -7.21 22.54 -11.15
N GLY A 2 -6.10 22.65 -10.42
CA GLY A 2 -5.00 21.68 -10.51
C GLY A 2 -5.45 20.30 -10.02
N SER A 3 -4.85 19.22 -10.57
CA SER A 3 -5.06 17.86 -10.07
C SER A 3 -4.79 17.80 -8.56
N PRO A 4 -5.64 17.13 -7.75
CA PRO A 4 -5.39 16.91 -6.32
C PRO A 4 -4.20 15.98 -6.07
N ILE A 5 -3.73 15.27 -7.11
CA ILE A 5 -2.60 14.34 -7.06
C ILE A 5 -1.29 15.12 -7.25
N ILE A 6 -0.52 15.25 -6.17
CA ILE A 6 0.70 16.06 -6.12
C ILE A 6 1.79 15.48 -7.02
N GLU A 7 1.86 14.14 -7.11
CA GLU A 7 2.90 13.39 -7.83
C GLU A 7 2.88 13.64 -9.35
N VAL A 8 1.76 14.16 -9.89
CA VAL A 8 1.66 14.61 -11.29
C VAL A 8 2.65 15.73 -11.59
N LYS A 9 3.09 16.47 -10.58
CA LYS A 9 4.05 17.58 -10.70
C LYS A 9 5.50 17.12 -10.48
N TYR A 10 5.73 15.87 -10.11
CA TYR A 10 7.09 15.38 -9.91
C TYR A 10 7.89 15.44 -11.21
N PRO A 11 9.22 15.64 -11.15
CA PRO A 11 10.05 15.60 -12.35
C PRO A 11 9.85 14.28 -13.09
N ILE A 12 9.84 14.30 -14.42
CA ILE A 12 9.70 13.07 -15.23
C ILE A 12 10.78 12.01 -14.96
N LYS A 13 11.91 12.39 -14.33
CA LYS A 13 12.98 11.48 -13.90
C LYS A 13 12.76 10.86 -12.51
N PHE A 14 11.68 11.22 -11.81
CA PHE A 14 11.30 10.57 -10.56
C PHE A 14 11.08 9.08 -10.80
N ARG A 15 11.74 8.23 -10.00
CA ARG A 15 11.65 6.76 -10.10
C ARG A 15 11.89 6.27 -11.54
N GLU A 16 12.85 6.88 -12.23
CA GLU A 16 13.06 6.68 -13.68
C GLU A 16 13.26 5.21 -14.06
N GLU A 17 14.01 4.45 -13.27
CA GLU A 17 14.24 3.02 -13.53
C GLU A 17 12.95 2.21 -13.37
N ASP A 18 12.21 2.45 -12.28
CA ASP A 18 10.94 1.79 -12.02
C ASP A 18 9.91 2.10 -13.13
N ALA A 19 9.88 3.35 -13.60
CA ALA A 19 9.03 3.79 -14.70
C ALA A 19 9.41 3.15 -16.05
N LYS A 20 10.71 2.98 -16.33
CA LYS A 20 11.19 2.27 -17.53
C LYS A 20 10.77 0.81 -17.51
N ILE A 21 10.99 0.11 -16.40
CA ILE A 21 10.67 -1.31 -16.26
C ILE A 21 9.16 -1.53 -16.42
N LEU A 22 8.33 -0.80 -15.66
CA LEU A 22 6.88 -0.94 -15.77
C LEU A 22 6.38 -0.50 -17.16
N GLY A 23 6.91 0.58 -17.70
CA GLY A 23 6.55 1.07 -19.02
C GLY A 23 6.83 0.06 -20.13
N GLU A 24 7.97 -0.63 -20.07
CA GLU A 24 8.32 -1.71 -20.99
C GLU A 24 7.36 -2.89 -20.88
N HIS A 25 7.00 -3.31 -19.66
CA HIS A 25 5.98 -4.36 -19.48
C HIS A 25 4.62 -3.96 -20.06
N VAL A 26 4.19 -2.70 -19.85
CA VAL A 26 2.95 -2.18 -20.43
C VAL A 26 3.03 -2.11 -21.95
N ARG A 27 4.18 -1.73 -22.52
CA ARG A 27 4.42 -1.71 -23.97
C ARG A 27 4.30 -3.11 -24.58
N LEU A 28 4.93 -4.10 -23.94
CA LEU A 28 4.92 -5.51 -24.35
C LEU A 28 3.63 -6.26 -23.97
N ARG A 29 2.65 -5.57 -23.36
CA ARG A 29 1.37 -6.13 -22.91
C ARG A 29 1.53 -7.27 -21.90
N HIS A 30 2.60 -7.27 -21.12
CA HIS A 30 2.82 -8.22 -20.04
C HIS A 30 1.90 -7.89 -18.85
N ASN A 31 1.41 -8.93 -18.16
CA ASN A 31 0.76 -8.71 -16.86
C ASN A 31 1.82 -8.58 -15.78
N VAL A 32 1.60 -7.67 -14.83
CA VAL A 32 2.58 -7.33 -13.80
C VAL A 32 1.94 -7.38 -12.42
N ASN A 33 2.61 -8.01 -11.47
CA ASN A 33 2.35 -7.84 -10.05
C ASN A 33 3.41 -6.93 -9.46
N LEU A 34 3.01 -5.70 -9.16
CA LEU A 34 3.81 -4.68 -8.52
C LEU A 34 3.83 -4.92 -7.01
N ILE A 35 4.96 -5.42 -6.50
CA ILE A 35 5.11 -5.87 -5.12
C ILE A 35 5.95 -4.87 -4.36
N GLY A 36 5.59 -4.56 -3.12
CA GLY A 36 6.41 -3.72 -2.26
C GLY A 36 6.17 -4.01 -0.80
N ALA A 37 7.18 -3.73 0.03
CA ALA A 37 6.99 -3.73 1.48
C ALA A 37 5.86 -2.76 1.88
N LYS A 38 5.23 -3.02 3.03
CA LYS A 38 4.12 -2.20 3.52
C LYS A 38 4.49 -0.72 3.55
N ARG A 39 3.79 0.08 2.75
CA ARG A 39 3.93 1.55 2.65
C ARG A 39 5.27 2.06 2.11
N VAL A 40 5.92 1.26 1.25
CA VAL A 40 7.19 1.63 0.60
C VAL A 40 7.08 2.82 -0.36
N GLY A 41 5.87 3.18 -0.80
CA GLY A 41 5.62 4.27 -1.77
C GLY A 41 5.13 3.81 -3.15
N ILE A 42 4.49 2.64 -3.24
CA ILE A 42 3.81 2.19 -4.48
C ILE A 42 2.75 3.20 -4.93
N GLY A 43 1.98 3.75 -3.98
CA GLY A 43 0.95 4.76 -4.27
C GLY A 43 1.54 6.00 -4.94
N ASP A 44 2.57 6.60 -4.34
CA ASP A 44 3.27 7.76 -4.88
C ASP A 44 3.81 7.49 -6.30
N PHE A 45 4.43 6.31 -6.50
CA PHE A 45 4.94 5.91 -7.81
C PHE A 45 3.83 5.75 -8.85
N LEU A 46 2.71 5.11 -8.51
CA LEU A 46 1.62 4.92 -9.45
C LEU A 46 0.82 6.19 -9.70
N ASN A 47 0.67 7.07 -8.71
CA ASN A 47 0.11 8.39 -8.91
C ASN A 47 0.94 9.19 -9.94
N PHE A 48 2.28 9.12 -9.84
CA PHE A 48 3.16 9.66 -10.87
C PHE A 48 2.97 8.94 -12.22
N PHE A 49 3.06 7.61 -12.26
CA PHE A 49 3.06 6.83 -13.49
C PHE A 49 1.74 6.93 -14.28
N LEU A 50 0.60 6.94 -13.60
CA LEU A 50 -0.72 6.92 -14.23
C LEU A 50 -1.16 8.30 -14.72
N TYR A 51 -0.75 9.37 -14.03
CA TYR A 51 -1.33 10.70 -14.24
C TYR A 51 -0.32 11.74 -14.75
N HIS A 52 0.98 11.47 -14.72
CA HIS A 52 1.96 12.39 -15.31
C HIS A 52 1.92 12.31 -16.84
N LYS A 53 1.61 13.44 -17.49
CA LYS A 53 1.33 13.55 -18.94
C LYS A 53 2.41 12.97 -19.87
N ASP A 54 3.67 12.99 -19.45
CA ASP A 54 4.79 12.54 -20.27
C ASP A 54 5.15 11.04 -20.09
N ILE A 55 4.48 10.30 -19.21
CA ILE A 55 4.82 8.89 -18.92
C ILE A 55 4.64 8.02 -20.16
N ALA A 56 3.44 8.03 -20.75
CA ALA A 56 3.16 7.21 -21.92
C ALA A 56 4.17 7.48 -23.05
N ARG A 57 4.41 8.78 -23.33
CA ARG A 57 5.33 9.23 -24.37
C ARG A 57 6.80 8.86 -24.11
N LYS A 58 7.22 8.81 -22.84
CA LYS A 58 8.65 8.62 -22.49
C LYS A 58 9.00 7.17 -22.17
N TYR A 59 8.13 6.46 -21.47
CA TYR A 59 8.46 5.15 -20.89
C TYR A 59 7.62 4.00 -21.44
N ILE A 60 6.48 4.26 -22.09
CA ILE A 60 5.63 3.21 -22.67
C ILE A 60 5.85 3.16 -24.19
N ASP A 61 5.20 4.04 -24.94
CA ASP A 61 5.32 4.13 -26.39
C ASP A 61 4.68 5.45 -26.89
N ARG A 62 5.22 6.00 -27.97
CA ARG A 62 4.68 7.18 -28.68
C ARG A 62 3.74 6.80 -29.81
N HIS A 63 3.80 5.58 -30.32
CA HIS A 63 3.10 5.18 -31.54
C HIS A 63 1.68 4.69 -31.27
N HIS A 64 1.44 4.10 -30.10
CA HIS A 64 0.12 3.57 -29.72
C HIS A 64 -0.60 4.46 -28.71
N LYS A 65 -1.93 4.45 -28.77
CA LYS A 65 -2.78 5.11 -27.77
C LYS A 65 -3.00 4.15 -26.59
N HIS A 66 -2.42 4.47 -25.45
CA HIS A 66 -2.59 3.69 -24.22
C HIS A 66 -3.74 4.25 -23.38
N LEU A 67 -4.60 3.36 -22.87
CA LEU A 67 -5.63 3.69 -21.90
C LEU A 67 -5.26 3.02 -20.56
N LEU A 68 -4.74 3.80 -19.62
CA LEU A 68 -4.40 3.33 -18.29
C LEU A 68 -5.60 3.53 -17.36
N ILE A 69 -6.15 2.44 -16.82
CA ILE A 69 -7.42 2.42 -16.09
C ILE A 69 -7.15 2.07 -14.62
N PRO A 70 -7.02 3.07 -13.73
CA PRO A 70 -6.89 2.80 -12.30
C PRO A 70 -8.19 2.31 -11.68
N VAL A 71 -8.09 1.25 -10.90
CA VAL A 71 -9.18 0.66 -10.13
C VAL A 71 -8.65 0.49 -8.70
N ASP A 72 -8.96 1.45 -7.82
CA ASP A 72 -8.60 1.35 -6.41
C ASP A 72 -9.59 0.45 -5.67
N LEU A 73 -9.11 -0.71 -5.20
CA LEU A 73 -9.94 -1.66 -4.46
C LEU A 73 -10.24 -1.22 -3.03
N ASN A 74 -9.71 -0.07 -2.58
CA ASN A 74 -10.22 0.59 -1.39
C ASN A 74 -11.66 1.09 -1.57
N ASP A 75 -12.11 1.34 -2.80
CA ASP A 75 -13.48 1.76 -3.11
C ASP A 75 -14.50 0.63 -2.99
N LEU A 76 -14.06 -0.62 -2.74
CA LEU A 76 -14.95 -1.74 -2.51
C LEU A 76 -15.67 -1.61 -1.16
N VAL A 77 -16.99 -1.48 -1.23
CA VAL A 77 -17.87 -1.55 -0.05
C VAL A 77 -17.92 -2.96 0.52
N GLU A 78 -17.95 -3.96 -0.36
CA GLU A 78 -18.00 -5.40 -0.03
C GLU A 78 -16.89 -6.16 -0.75
N ILE A 79 -16.27 -7.11 -0.05
CA ILE A 79 -15.25 -8.00 -0.60
C ILE A 79 -15.97 -9.21 -1.21
N LYS A 80 -16.55 -9.02 -2.41
CA LYS A 80 -17.23 -10.04 -3.21
C LYS A 80 -16.81 -9.92 -4.69
N LEU A 81 -16.79 -11.03 -5.42
CA LEU A 81 -16.39 -11.05 -6.84
C LEU A 81 -17.30 -10.17 -7.71
N PHE A 82 -18.61 -10.19 -7.49
CA PHE A 82 -19.54 -9.31 -8.21
C PHE A 82 -19.20 -7.84 -7.99
N ALA A 83 -19.00 -7.41 -6.75
CA ALA A 83 -18.63 -6.02 -6.43
C ALA A 83 -17.29 -5.61 -7.07
N PHE A 84 -16.31 -6.51 -7.09
CA PHE A 84 -15.03 -6.31 -7.77
C PHE A 84 -15.18 -6.07 -9.28
N TRP A 85 -15.95 -6.93 -9.97
CA TRP A 85 -16.15 -6.80 -11.41
C TRP A 85 -17.00 -5.59 -11.76
N THR A 86 -18.03 -5.28 -10.97
CA THR A 86 -18.84 -4.07 -11.14
C THR A 86 -18.01 -2.80 -10.97
N LEU A 87 -17.15 -2.72 -9.94
CA LEU A 87 -16.24 -1.59 -9.76
C LEU A 87 -15.26 -1.48 -10.93
N THR A 88 -14.65 -2.60 -11.34
CA THR A 88 -13.73 -2.64 -12.49
C THR A 88 -14.43 -2.14 -13.76
N PHE A 89 -15.65 -2.61 -14.02
CA PHE A 89 -16.42 -2.21 -15.19
C PHE A 89 -16.78 -0.72 -15.13
N LYS A 90 -17.19 -0.21 -13.96
CA LYS A 90 -17.45 1.22 -13.76
C LYS A 90 -16.23 2.07 -14.12
N ARG A 91 -15.03 1.68 -13.66
CA ARG A 91 -13.78 2.41 -13.95
C ARG A 91 -13.42 2.36 -15.44
N ILE A 92 -13.72 1.27 -16.14
CA ILE A 92 -13.57 1.19 -17.60
C ILE A 92 -14.52 2.17 -18.29
N VAL A 93 -15.80 2.22 -17.90
CA VAL A 93 -16.79 3.15 -18.46
C VAL A 93 -16.35 4.60 -18.26
N ASP A 94 -15.88 4.96 -17.05
CA ASP A 94 -15.39 6.30 -16.73
C ASP A 94 -14.17 6.69 -17.59
N ALA A 95 -13.23 5.76 -17.75
CA ALA A 95 -12.04 5.96 -18.57
C ALA A 95 -12.39 6.17 -20.05
N VAL A 96 -13.34 5.38 -20.58
CA VAL A 96 -13.84 5.52 -21.96
C VAL A 96 -14.58 6.84 -22.18
N GLY A 97 -15.32 7.32 -21.18
CA GLY A 97 -16.02 8.61 -21.26
C GLY A 97 -15.09 9.76 -21.64
N SER A 98 -13.84 9.71 -21.17
CA SER A 98 -12.82 10.74 -21.41
C SER A 98 -12.05 10.56 -22.73
N LEU A 99 -12.25 9.47 -23.47
CA LEU A 99 -11.52 9.21 -24.71
C LEU A 99 -12.10 9.95 -25.92
N PRO A 100 -11.26 10.34 -26.90
CA PRO A 100 -11.71 10.85 -28.19
C PRO A 100 -12.09 9.69 -29.12
N VAL A 101 -13.14 8.95 -28.76
CA VAL A 101 -13.76 7.88 -29.58
C VAL A 101 -15.19 8.26 -29.96
N GLU A 102 -15.72 7.60 -30.99
CA GLU A 102 -17.08 7.77 -31.48
C GLU A 102 -18.12 7.71 -30.34
N PRO A 103 -19.10 8.64 -30.29
CA PRO A 103 -20.14 8.64 -29.25
C PRO A 103 -20.95 7.35 -29.18
N SER A 104 -21.11 6.63 -30.30
CA SER A 104 -21.78 5.33 -30.37
C SER A 104 -21.06 4.27 -29.52
N VAL A 105 -19.72 4.22 -29.58
CA VAL A 105 -18.89 3.30 -28.78
C VAL A 105 -19.06 3.58 -27.29
N LYS A 106 -19.04 4.86 -26.89
CA LYS A 106 -19.27 5.27 -25.50
C LYS A 106 -20.67 4.85 -25.02
N LYS A 107 -21.70 5.09 -25.83
CA LYS A 107 -23.09 4.74 -25.53
C LYS A 107 -23.26 3.22 -25.41
N GLN A 108 -22.65 2.45 -26.29
CA GLN A 108 -22.69 0.99 -26.27
C GLN A 108 -22.06 0.43 -24.98
N ILE A 109 -20.85 0.87 -24.64
CA ILE A 109 -20.13 0.42 -23.43
C ILE A 109 -20.91 0.79 -22.16
N ASN A 110 -21.46 2.01 -22.10
CA ASN A 110 -22.30 2.42 -20.98
C ASN A 110 -23.59 1.59 -20.89
N GLY A 111 -24.23 1.27 -22.02
CA GLY A 111 -25.40 0.40 -22.07
C GLY A 111 -25.12 -0.99 -21.51
N LEU A 112 -24.02 -1.61 -21.92
CA LEU A 112 -23.56 -2.91 -21.41
C LEU A 112 -23.36 -2.91 -19.88
N PHE A 113 -22.78 -1.82 -19.35
CA PHE A 113 -22.59 -1.66 -17.92
C PHE A 113 -23.92 -1.49 -17.16
N LEU A 114 -24.86 -0.68 -17.66
CA LEU A 114 -26.17 -0.50 -17.05
C LEU A 114 -26.95 -1.82 -16.99
N THR A 115 -26.93 -2.61 -18.06
CA THR A 115 -27.52 -3.96 -18.07
C THR A 115 -26.89 -4.85 -17.00
N SER A 116 -25.57 -4.83 -16.83
CA SER A 116 -24.90 -5.63 -15.80
C SER A 116 -25.31 -5.28 -14.37
N ILE A 117 -25.53 -3.99 -14.07
CA ILE A 117 -26.03 -3.58 -12.76
C ILE A 117 -27.48 -4.03 -12.57
N GLN A 118 -28.33 -3.84 -13.59
CA GLN A 118 -29.75 -4.16 -13.53
C GLN A 118 -29.99 -5.66 -13.26
N GLU A 119 -29.28 -6.52 -13.97
CA GLU A 119 -29.43 -7.97 -13.83
C GLU A 119 -28.76 -8.51 -12.56
N SER A 120 -27.76 -7.78 -12.03
CA SER A 120 -26.98 -8.18 -10.84
C SER A 120 -26.36 -9.59 -10.92
N ASP A 121 -26.07 -10.04 -12.15
CA ASP A 121 -25.49 -11.35 -12.43
C ASP A 121 -23.98 -11.25 -12.70
N LEU A 122 -23.21 -12.12 -12.04
CA LEU A 122 -21.75 -12.12 -12.15
C LEU A 122 -21.27 -12.52 -13.54
N PHE A 123 -21.86 -13.55 -14.14
CA PHE A 123 -21.43 -14.05 -15.45
C PHE A 123 -21.68 -12.99 -16.53
N LEU A 124 -22.89 -12.44 -16.57
CA LEU A 124 -23.26 -11.39 -17.50
C LEU A 124 -22.42 -10.12 -17.31
N THR A 125 -22.06 -9.78 -16.07
CA THR A 125 -21.15 -8.65 -15.78
C THR A 125 -19.78 -8.85 -16.41
N VAL A 126 -19.18 -10.03 -16.23
CA VAL A 126 -17.87 -10.36 -16.83
C VAL A 126 -17.96 -10.41 -18.35
N GLU A 127 -19.05 -10.94 -18.91
CA GLU A 127 -19.26 -11.02 -20.36
C GLU A 127 -19.49 -9.65 -21.01
N ASN A 128 -20.28 -8.77 -20.39
CA ASN A 128 -20.48 -7.40 -20.87
C ASN A 128 -19.21 -6.55 -20.74
N LEU A 129 -18.41 -6.78 -19.70
CA LEU A 129 -17.07 -6.20 -19.57
C LEU A 129 -16.16 -6.70 -20.70
N ARG A 130 -16.15 -8.01 -20.99
CA ARG A 130 -15.41 -8.59 -22.12
C ARG A 130 -15.77 -7.91 -23.44
N LYS A 131 -17.07 -7.81 -23.76
CA LYS A 131 -17.57 -7.10 -24.95
C LYS A 131 -17.08 -5.65 -25.01
N SER A 132 -17.13 -4.94 -23.89
CA SER A 132 -16.66 -3.56 -23.80
C SER A 132 -15.16 -3.43 -24.09
N LEU A 133 -14.33 -4.33 -23.55
CA LEU A 133 -12.90 -4.35 -23.83
C LEU A 133 -12.58 -4.66 -25.30
N ILE A 134 -13.35 -5.54 -25.94
CA ILE A 134 -13.26 -5.81 -27.37
C ILE A 134 -13.53 -4.53 -28.18
N GLU A 135 -14.61 -3.80 -27.86
CA GLU A 135 -14.94 -2.55 -28.54
C GLU A 135 -13.84 -1.49 -28.38
N ILE A 136 -13.28 -1.34 -27.18
CA ILE A 136 -12.12 -0.46 -26.95
C ILE A 136 -10.94 -0.89 -27.84
N ALA A 137 -10.61 -2.18 -27.85
CA ALA A 137 -9.47 -2.70 -28.60
C ALA A 137 -9.62 -2.57 -30.13
N LYS A 138 -10.85 -2.57 -30.65
CA LYS A 138 -11.17 -2.32 -32.07
C LYS A 138 -10.86 -0.89 -32.50
N THR A 139 -10.91 0.08 -31.58
CA THR A 139 -10.54 1.49 -31.88
C THR A 139 -9.04 1.72 -32.01
N GLY A 140 -8.21 0.68 -31.84
CA GLY A 140 -6.74 0.78 -31.84
C GLY A 140 -6.15 1.26 -30.50
N ILE A 141 -6.97 1.46 -29.48
CA ILE A 141 -6.54 1.82 -28.13
C ILE A 141 -6.11 0.56 -27.37
N LEU A 142 -5.02 0.65 -26.61
CA LEU A 142 -4.45 -0.44 -25.81
C LEU A 142 -4.83 -0.28 -24.32
N PRO A 143 -5.86 -0.99 -23.82
CA PRO A 143 -6.32 -0.86 -22.44
C PRO A 143 -5.41 -1.60 -21.47
N THR A 144 -5.02 -0.94 -20.39
CA THR A 144 -4.26 -1.52 -19.27
C THR A 144 -5.01 -1.25 -17.97
N ILE A 145 -5.43 -2.31 -17.28
CA ILE A 145 -6.18 -2.18 -16.03
C ILE A 145 -5.21 -2.27 -14.85
N PHE A 146 -5.24 -1.26 -13.98
CA PHE A 146 -4.44 -1.20 -12.77
C PHE A 146 -5.33 -1.50 -11.55
N TRP A 147 -5.27 -2.72 -11.01
CA TRP A 147 -5.93 -3.05 -9.75
C TRP A 147 -5.02 -2.70 -8.58
N LEU A 148 -5.33 -1.60 -7.90
CA LEU A 148 -4.59 -1.13 -6.75
C LEU A 148 -5.12 -1.81 -5.49
N ARG A 149 -4.22 -2.29 -4.62
CA ARG A 149 -4.54 -3.05 -3.40
C ARG A 149 -5.24 -4.38 -3.72
N PHE A 150 -4.76 -5.10 -4.73
CA PHE A 150 -5.28 -6.42 -5.12
C PHE A 150 -5.22 -7.43 -3.97
N ASP A 151 -4.30 -7.25 -3.03
CA ASP A 151 -4.25 -8.01 -1.77
C ASP A 151 -5.58 -8.02 -0.98
N ARG A 152 -6.45 -7.02 -1.17
CA ARG A 152 -7.75 -6.95 -0.49
C ARG A 152 -8.74 -8.04 -0.91
N ILE A 153 -8.59 -8.61 -2.09
CA ILE A 153 -9.49 -9.65 -2.61
C ILE A 153 -8.82 -11.01 -2.75
N SER A 154 -7.57 -11.16 -2.28
CA SER A 154 -6.77 -12.37 -2.53
C SER A 154 -7.39 -13.63 -1.95
N GLU A 155 -8.10 -13.52 -0.82
CA GLU A 155 -8.80 -14.62 -0.15
C GLU A 155 -10.04 -15.11 -0.90
N ILE A 156 -10.74 -14.22 -1.62
CA ILE A 156 -11.96 -14.54 -2.37
C ILE A 156 -11.69 -14.84 -3.84
N THR A 157 -10.43 -14.88 -4.25
CA THR A 157 -10.03 -15.08 -5.65
C THR A 157 -9.91 -16.57 -5.96
N PRO A 158 -10.85 -17.20 -6.70
CA PRO A 158 -10.75 -18.61 -7.09
C PRO A 158 -9.66 -18.81 -8.16
N ILE A 159 -9.24 -20.06 -8.38
CA ILE A 159 -8.28 -20.41 -9.44
C ILE A 159 -8.78 -19.93 -10.81
N ASP A 160 -10.07 -20.13 -11.10
CA ASP A 160 -10.71 -19.75 -12.37
C ASP A 160 -10.73 -18.24 -12.62
N PHE A 161 -10.46 -17.42 -11.59
CA PHE A 161 -10.31 -15.98 -11.77
C PHE A 161 -9.22 -15.67 -12.81
N PHE A 162 -8.07 -16.33 -12.74
CA PHE A 162 -6.95 -16.11 -13.67
C PHE A 162 -7.25 -16.68 -15.06
N ALA A 163 -8.01 -17.76 -15.15
CA ALA A 163 -8.51 -18.27 -16.43
C ALA A 163 -9.44 -17.25 -17.11
N ASN A 164 -10.30 -16.58 -16.34
CA ASN A 164 -11.11 -15.47 -16.86
C ASN A 164 -10.24 -14.31 -17.35
N LEU A 165 -9.17 -13.95 -16.62
CA LEU A 165 -8.24 -12.91 -17.06
C LEU A 165 -7.56 -13.26 -18.39
N GLN A 166 -7.13 -14.52 -18.54
CA GLN A 166 -6.59 -15.03 -19.79
C GLN A 166 -7.62 -14.90 -20.93
N GLY A 167 -8.86 -15.35 -20.69
CA GLY A 167 -9.93 -15.25 -21.68
C GLY A 167 -10.24 -13.80 -22.09
N LEU A 168 -10.17 -12.83 -21.18
CA LEU A 168 -10.32 -11.41 -21.50
C LEU A 168 -9.18 -10.91 -22.40
N ARG A 169 -7.93 -11.33 -22.15
CA ARG A 169 -6.79 -10.96 -23.00
C ARG A 169 -6.92 -11.53 -24.40
N GLU A 170 -7.25 -12.81 -24.51
CA GLU A 170 -7.43 -13.50 -25.79
C GLU A 170 -8.56 -12.84 -26.61
N ALA A 171 -9.69 -12.51 -25.97
CA ALA A 171 -10.79 -11.82 -26.63
C ALA A 171 -10.40 -10.47 -27.25
N THR A 172 -9.42 -9.77 -26.66
CA THR A 172 -8.90 -8.50 -27.19
C THR A 172 -7.76 -8.67 -28.19
N GLY A 173 -7.42 -9.90 -28.60
CA GLY A 173 -6.25 -10.17 -29.43
C GLY A 173 -4.93 -9.84 -28.72
N GLN A 174 -4.83 -10.14 -27.42
CA GLN A 174 -3.68 -9.85 -26.55
C GLN A 174 -3.39 -8.35 -26.35
N LYS A 175 -4.30 -7.46 -26.73
CA LYS A 175 -4.17 -6.00 -26.52
C LYS A 175 -4.39 -5.58 -25.08
N LEU A 176 -5.10 -6.36 -24.27
CA LEU A 176 -5.30 -6.10 -22.83
C LEU A 176 -4.11 -6.58 -22.00
N CYS A 177 -3.71 -5.80 -21.00
CA CYS A 177 -2.85 -6.27 -19.92
C CYS A 177 -3.30 -5.75 -18.55
N PHE A 178 -2.85 -6.44 -17.51
CA PHE A 178 -3.20 -6.13 -16.11
C PHE A 178 -1.97 -5.76 -15.30
N VAL A 179 -2.09 -4.73 -14.48
CA VAL A 179 -1.11 -4.39 -13.45
C VAL A 179 -1.80 -4.48 -12.10
N LEU A 180 -1.29 -5.32 -11.21
CA LEU A 180 -1.82 -5.57 -9.88
C LEU A 180 -0.85 -4.97 -8.87
N THR A 181 -1.35 -4.45 -7.75
CA THR A 181 -0.46 -4.10 -6.63
C THR A 181 -0.77 -4.93 -5.40
N SER A 182 0.28 -5.33 -4.71
CA SER A 182 0.18 -6.13 -3.50
C SER A 182 1.41 -5.94 -2.61
N TYR A 183 1.30 -6.36 -1.36
CA TYR A 183 2.46 -6.36 -0.46
C TYR A 183 3.35 -7.61 -0.64
N ARG A 184 2.88 -8.61 -1.40
CA ARG A 184 3.51 -9.93 -1.62
C ARG A 184 3.18 -10.50 -2.98
N GLU A 185 3.97 -11.45 -3.46
CA GLU A 185 3.63 -12.26 -4.62
C GLU A 185 2.23 -12.84 -4.49
N ILE A 186 1.38 -12.72 -5.53
CA ILE A 186 -0.02 -13.20 -5.47
C ILE A 186 -0.09 -14.68 -5.07
N GLY A 187 0.81 -15.52 -5.58
CA GLY A 187 0.87 -16.95 -5.22
C GLY A 187 1.15 -17.22 -3.74
N LYS A 188 1.69 -16.25 -2.99
CA LYS A 188 1.92 -16.35 -1.54
C LYS A 188 0.75 -15.87 -0.68
N ILE A 189 -0.17 -15.09 -1.25
CA ILE A 189 -1.32 -14.49 -0.53
C ILE A 189 -2.69 -14.98 -1.02
N THR A 190 -2.71 -15.83 -2.04
CA THR A 190 -3.92 -16.50 -2.52
C THR A 190 -3.82 -18.00 -2.19
N PRO A 191 -4.50 -18.48 -1.12
CA PRO A 191 -4.30 -19.82 -0.57
C PRO A 191 -4.55 -20.99 -1.54
N ARG A 192 -5.32 -20.75 -2.62
CA ARG A 192 -5.78 -21.80 -3.54
C ARG A 192 -5.01 -21.85 -4.84
N LEU A 193 -4.00 -20.99 -5.02
CA LEU A 193 -3.32 -20.81 -6.28
C LEU A 193 -1.95 -21.46 -6.23
N THR A 194 -1.71 -22.46 -7.08
CA THR A 194 -0.42 -23.14 -7.12
C THR A 194 0.65 -22.22 -7.72
N GLU A 195 1.81 -22.16 -7.07
CA GLU A 195 2.96 -21.33 -7.50
C GLU A 195 3.46 -21.66 -8.91
N LYS A 196 3.05 -22.78 -9.50
CA LYS A 196 3.53 -23.26 -10.80
C LYS A 196 2.86 -22.60 -12.01
N LEU A 197 1.61 -22.14 -11.89
CA LEU A 197 0.85 -21.60 -13.03
C LEU A 197 0.97 -20.07 -13.17
N LEU A 198 1.09 -19.36 -12.05
CA LEU A 198 1.13 -17.90 -12.02
C LEU A 198 2.34 -17.24 -12.69
N PRO A 199 3.59 -17.72 -12.51
CA PRO A 199 4.78 -17.04 -13.03
C PRO A 199 4.81 -16.97 -14.56
N ILE A 200 4.04 -17.84 -15.24
CA ILE A 200 3.88 -17.83 -16.70
C ILE A 200 2.94 -16.69 -17.14
N PHE A 201 1.96 -16.35 -16.29
CA PHE A 201 0.93 -15.37 -16.60
C PHE A 201 1.27 -13.95 -16.12
N ILE A 202 1.98 -13.81 -15.01
CA ILE A 202 2.27 -12.52 -14.35
C ILE A 202 3.76 -12.40 -13.98
N HIS A 203 4.36 -11.28 -14.37
CA HIS A 203 5.70 -10.89 -13.97
C HIS A 203 5.69 -10.19 -12.61
N ASN A 204 6.51 -10.65 -11.67
CA ASN A 204 6.72 -9.95 -10.41
C ASN A 204 7.70 -8.78 -10.62
N PHE A 205 7.28 -7.58 -10.22
CA PHE A 205 8.12 -6.39 -10.24
C PHE A 205 8.13 -5.75 -8.84
N TYR A 206 9.30 -5.71 -8.20
CA TYR A 206 9.45 -5.25 -6.83
C TYR A 206 9.84 -3.77 -6.77
N ILE A 207 9.03 -2.98 -6.07
CA ILE A 207 9.31 -1.57 -5.75
C ILE A 207 10.08 -1.50 -4.43
N LYS A 208 11.27 -0.93 -4.51
CA LYS A 208 12.16 -0.70 -3.38
C LYS A 208 11.92 0.68 -2.74
N PRO A 209 12.38 0.91 -1.49
CA PRO A 209 12.49 2.25 -0.94
C PRO A 209 13.18 3.21 -1.92
N ALA A 210 12.78 4.48 -1.91
CA ALA A 210 13.27 5.48 -2.85
C ALA A 210 14.78 5.66 -2.71
N GLY A 211 15.50 5.70 -3.83
CA GLY A 211 16.89 6.14 -3.83
C GLY A 211 17.00 7.60 -3.37
N GLU A 212 18.20 8.05 -2.99
CA GLU A 212 18.41 9.39 -2.43
C GLU A 212 17.85 10.51 -3.31
N LYS A 213 17.98 10.40 -4.63
CA LYS A 213 17.46 11.40 -5.59
C LYS A 213 15.93 11.50 -5.54
N ASP A 214 15.24 10.37 -5.54
CA ASP A 214 13.78 10.31 -5.52
C ASP A 214 13.21 10.65 -4.12
N ALA A 215 13.90 10.22 -3.06
CA ALA A 215 13.57 10.59 -1.69
C ALA A 215 13.64 12.11 -1.46
N LYS A 216 14.60 12.80 -2.12
CA LYS A 216 14.65 14.28 -2.12
C LYS A 216 13.43 14.91 -2.78
N VAL A 217 12.92 14.35 -3.86
CA VAL A 217 11.69 14.84 -4.53
C VAL A 217 10.51 14.72 -3.58
N ILE A 218 10.31 13.55 -2.97
CA ILE A 218 9.23 13.31 -2.02
C ILE A 218 9.35 14.26 -0.82
N LEU A 219 10.54 14.35 -0.22
CA LEU A 219 10.78 15.22 0.94
C LEU A 219 10.53 16.70 0.61
N HIS A 220 10.97 17.18 -0.55
CA HIS A 220 10.76 18.56 -0.97
C HIS A 220 9.28 18.93 -1.07
N GLU A 221 8.46 18.05 -1.60
CA GLU A 221 7.02 18.28 -1.74
C GLU A 221 6.30 18.21 -0.40
N LEU A 222 6.72 17.30 0.49
CA LEU A 222 6.20 17.26 1.86
C LEU A 222 6.59 18.52 2.65
N VAL A 223 7.85 18.98 2.56
CA VAL A 223 8.32 20.22 3.18
C VAL A 223 7.51 21.42 2.72
N ARG A 224 7.23 21.49 1.41
CA ARG A 224 6.37 22.54 0.84
C ARG A 224 4.94 22.46 1.36
N LYS A 225 4.36 21.25 1.40
CA LYS A 225 2.99 21.00 1.89
C LYS A 225 2.80 21.45 3.34
N TYR A 226 3.80 21.23 4.19
CA TYR A 226 3.77 21.62 5.61
C TYR A 226 4.43 22.97 5.89
N HIS A 227 4.78 23.75 4.85
CA HIS A 227 5.41 25.07 4.96
C HIS A 227 6.66 25.11 5.85
N LEU A 228 7.44 24.03 5.85
CA LEU A 228 8.61 23.88 6.73
C LEU A 228 9.87 24.50 6.11
N LYS A 229 10.77 24.96 6.98
CA LYS A 229 12.13 25.37 6.59
C LYS A 229 13.13 24.41 7.23
N ILE A 230 13.73 23.55 6.42
CA ILE A 230 14.72 22.57 6.87
C ILE A 230 16.08 22.83 6.21
N SER A 231 17.16 22.64 6.97
CA SER A 231 18.51 22.75 6.41
C SER A 231 18.84 21.55 5.52
N GLY A 232 19.75 21.72 4.55
CA GLY A 232 20.18 20.62 3.68
C GLY A 232 20.82 19.44 4.45
N LYS A 233 21.50 19.73 5.56
CA LYS A 233 22.07 18.73 6.46
C LYS A 233 20.98 17.90 7.13
N LEU A 234 19.96 18.55 7.69
CA LEU A 234 18.81 17.88 8.30
C LEU A 234 18.00 17.07 7.27
N ALA A 235 17.78 17.63 6.08
CA ALA A 235 17.10 16.92 4.98
C ALA A 235 17.83 15.62 4.59
N LYS A 236 19.18 15.67 4.50
CA LYS A 236 20.00 14.47 4.25
C LYS A 236 19.84 13.45 5.38
N LYS A 237 19.82 13.91 6.64
CA LYS A 237 19.63 13.03 7.79
C LYS A 237 18.27 12.32 7.79
N ILE A 238 17.19 13.05 7.46
CA ILE A 238 15.84 12.47 7.32
C ILE A 238 15.81 11.34 6.27
N ILE A 239 16.43 11.56 5.12
CA ILE A 239 16.53 10.55 4.05
C ILE A 239 17.35 9.34 4.50
N GLU A 240 18.46 9.58 5.20
CA GLU A 240 19.30 8.51 5.75
C GLU A 240 18.55 7.65 6.77
N VAL A 241 17.89 8.25 7.77
CA VAL A 241 17.22 7.49 8.84
C VAL A 241 15.97 6.77 8.34
N SER A 242 15.24 7.35 7.38
CA SER A 242 14.10 6.71 6.73
C SER A 242 14.48 5.61 5.75
N GLY A 243 15.73 5.57 5.27
CA GLY A 243 16.16 4.64 4.23
C GLY A 243 15.41 4.82 2.90
N GLY A 244 14.80 5.99 2.66
CA GLY A 244 13.97 6.25 1.48
C GLY A 244 12.57 5.64 1.51
N HIS A 245 12.14 5.05 2.63
CA HIS A 245 10.80 4.51 2.77
C HIS A 245 9.78 5.63 2.96
N ALA A 246 8.77 5.69 2.09
CA ALA A 246 7.84 6.82 1.99
C ALA A 246 7.16 7.16 3.31
N GLN A 247 6.62 6.15 4.02
CA GLN A 247 5.97 6.40 5.31
C GLN A 247 6.94 6.88 6.39
N TYR A 248 8.20 6.41 6.38
CA TYR A 248 9.18 6.88 7.36
C TYR A 248 9.60 8.31 7.07
N LEU A 249 9.78 8.69 5.80
CA LEU A 249 10.01 10.08 5.39
C LEU A 249 8.87 10.98 5.90
N TYR A 250 7.63 10.57 5.65
CA TYR A 250 6.43 11.29 6.07
C TYR A 250 6.35 11.46 7.59
N LEU A 251 6.42 10.37 8.35
CA LEU A 251 6.33 10.41 9.81
C LEU A 251 7.48 11.20 10.44
N THR A 252 8.72 11.02 9.95
CA THR A 252 9.88 11.78 10.44
C THR A 252 9.69 13.28 10.20
N LEU A 253 9.11 13.67 9.06
CA LEU A 253 8.84 15.08 8.79
C LEU A 253 7.73 15.64 9.68
N ILE A 254 6.67 14.87 9.95
CA ILE A 254 5.61 15.30 10.88
C ILE A 254 6.18 15.50 12.28
N ILE A 255 6.98 14.55 12.79
CA ILE A 255 7.66 14.66 14.08
C ILE A 255 8.49 15.94 14.13
N LEU A 256 9.27 16.20 13.08
CA LEU A 256 10.06 17.42 12.97
C LEU A 256 9.19 18.68 12.94
N ALA A 257 8.09 18.68 12.17
CA ALA A 257 7.17 19.80 12.05
C ALA A 257 6.53 20.18 13.38
N GLN A 258 6.21 19.18 14.20
CA GLN A 258 5.66 19.34 15.54
C GLN A 258 6.70 19.99 16.45
N SER A 259 7.92 19.45 16.51
CA SER A 259 8.97 19.98 17.39
C SER A 259 9.57 21.32 16.95
N LEU A 260 9.56 21.66 15.66
CA LEU A 260 10.08 22.96 15.18
C LEU A 260 9.28 24.17 15.67
N ARG A 261 8.07 23.95 16.22
CA ARG A 261 7.26 25.00 16.84
C ARG A 261 7.81 25.39 18.21
N ASP A 262 8.33 24.41 18.93
CA ASP A 262 8.72 24.55 20.33
C ASP A 262 10.24 24.78 20.48
N GLN A 263 11.03 24.24 19.56
CA GLN A 263 12.49 24.28 19.66
C GLN A 263 13.21 24.21 18.31
N LYS A 264 14.47 24.64 18.30
CA LYS A 264 15.38 24.39 17.19
C LYS A 264 15.78 22.93 17.19
N VAL A 265 15.51 22.22 16.10
CA VAL A 265 15.83 20.79 15.96
C VAL A 265 17.09 20.61 15.12
N ASP A 266 18.09 19.96 15.69
CA ASP A 266 19.29 19.49 14.98
C ASP A 266 19.23 17.97 14.74
N GLU A 267 20.31 17.38 14.23
CA GLU A 267 20.38 15.95 13.94
C GLU A 267 20.26 15.08 15.20
N LYS A 268 20.79 15.53 16.34
CA LYS A 268 20.80 14.75 17.58
C LYS A 268 19.40 14.72 18.16
N ILE A 269 18.77 15.89 18.27
CA ILE A 269 17.39 16.02 18.74
C ILE A 269 16.44 15.24 17.83
N LEU A 270 16.63 15.28 16.51
CA LEU A 270 15.83 14.47 15.59
C LEU A 270 15.92 12.97 15.91
N LEU A 271 17.12 12.45 16.20
CA LEU A 271 17.31 11.03 16.54
C LEU A 271 16.60 10.66 17.85
N GLU A 272 16.62 11.54 18.85
CA GLU A 272 15.91 11.33 20.12
C GLU A 272 14.39 11.30 19.90
N LEU A 273 13.86 12.22 19.10
CA LEU A 273 12.43 12.29 18.78
C LEU A 273 11.94 11.04 18.03
N ILE A 274 12.68 10.56 17.02
CA ILE A 274 12.25 9.39 16.25
C ILE A 274 12.31 8.08 17.04
N SER A 275 13.23 7.97 18.01
CA SER A 275 13.39 6.75 18.81
C SER A 275 12.22 6.52 19.76
N GLY A 276 11.55 7.58 20.23
CA GLY A 276 10.41 7.50 21.14
C GLY A 276 9.04 7.56 20.48
N ASP A 277 8.96 7.79 19.16
CA ASP A 277 7.68 8.03 18.49
C ASP A 277 6.93 6.74 18.18
N GLU A 278 5.75 6.57 18.79
CA GLU A 278 4.95 5.35 18.63
C GLU A 278 4.49 5.12 17.19
N ARG A 279 4.30 6.17 16.37
CA ARG A 279 3.85 6.01 14.97
C ARG A 279 4.94 5.34 14.14
N LEU A 280 6.21 5.65 14.40
CA LEU A 280 7.35 4.97 13.77
C LEU A 280 7.50 3.53 14.24
N ILE A 281 7.20 3.25 15.52
CA ILE A 281 7.18 1.89 16.08
C ILE A 281 6.08 1.06 15.40
N LEU A 282 4.84 1.57 15.35
CA LEU A 282 3.71 0.89 14.68
C LEU A 282 3.98 0.67 13.19
N GLN A 283 4.65 1.60 12.51
CA GLN A 283 5.08 1.41 11.12
C GLN A 283 6.10 0.27 10.99
N SER A 284 7.05 0.18 11.92
CA SER A 284 8.08 -0.86 11.93
C SER A 284 7.48 -2.23 12.24
N GLU A 285 6.54 -2.29 13.18
CA GLU A 285 5.75 -3.47 13.52
C GLU A 285 4.95 -3.95 12.29
N GLU A 286 4.28 -3.07 11.56
CA GLU A 286 3.57 -3.46 10.33
C GLU A 286 4.49 -4.08 9.26
N ILE A 287 5.71 -3.54 9.08
CA ILE A 287 6.69 -4.14 8.18
C ILE A 287 7.07 -5.52 8.71
N TRP A 288 7.45 -5.63 9.99
CA TRP A 288 7.90 -6.87 10.62
C TRP A 288 6.84 -7.98 10.58
N ASP A 289 5.59 -7.66 10.92
CA ASP A 289 4.48 -8.62 10.94
C ASP A 289 4.11 -9.13 9.55
N SER A 290 4.41 -8.35 8.51
CA SER A 290 4.22 -8.78 7.12
C SER A 290 5.28 -9.78 6.63
N LEU A 291 6.32 -10.04 7.43
CA LEU A 291 7.40 -10.96 7.10
C LEU A 291 7.11 -12.39 7.57
N PHE A 292 7.52 -13.36 6.76
CA PHE A 292 7.53 -14.77 7.15
C PHE A 292 8.72 -15.07 8.06
N ASP A 293 8.66 -16.20 8.77
CA ASP A 293 9.65 -16.53 9.80
C ASP A 293 11.08 -16.61 9.25
N ALA A 294 11.27 -17.24 8.08
CA ALA A 294 12.57 -17.28 7.40
C ALA A 294 13.15 -15.88 7.12
N GLU A 295 12.28 -14.90 6.86
CA GLU A 295 12.67 -13.52 6.58
C GLU A 295 13.00 -12.76 7.86
N LYS A 296 12.20 -12.98 8.92
CA LYS A 296 12.47 -12.46 10.28
C LYS A 296 13.81 -12.97 10.80
N ASP A 297 14.06 -14.27 10.67
CA ASP A 297 15.32 -14.91 11.06
C ASP A 297 16.52 -14.32 10.29
N ALA A 298 16.39 -14.18 8.97
CA ALA A 298 17.43 -13.59 8.14
C ALA A 298 17.74 -12.14 8.57
N ILE A 299 16.71 -11.32 8.78
CA ILE A 299 16.85 -9.93 9.25
C ILE A 299 17.49 -9.88 10.65
N GLY A 300 17.11 -10.79 11.55
CA GLY A 300 17.71 -10.91 12.88
C GLY A 300 19.22 -11.18 12.81
N LEU A 301 19.64 -12.15 11.98
CA LEU A 301 21.07 -12.44 11.77
C LEU A 301 21.83 -11.24 11.18
N ILE A 302 21.25 -10.56 10.18
CA ILE A 302 21.89 -9.39 9.54
C ILE A 302 22.05 -8.24 10.52
N THR A 303 21.06 -8.02 11.39
CA THR A 303 21.08 -6.98 12.41
C THR A 303 22.18 -7.22 13.45
N GLU A 304 22.52 -8.48 13.72
CA GLU A 304 23.65 -8.90 14.56
C GLU A 304 25.01 -8.92 13.83
N GLY A 305 25.04 -8.56 12.55
CA GLY A 305 26.25 -8.63 11.72
C GLY A 305 26.66 -10.06 11.34
N LYS A 306 25.78 -11.05 11.53
CA LYS A 306 26.03 -12.45 11.19
C LYS A 306 25.75 -12.73 9.71
N LYS A 307 26.42 -13.76 9.17
CA LYS A 307 26.17 -14.23 7.80
C LYS A 307 24.86 -15.01 7.73
N VAL A 308 24.10 -14.81 6.65
CA VAL A 308 22.91 -15.61 6.32
C VAL A 308 23.32 -16.70 5.33
N GLY A 309 23.07 -17.96 5.69
CA GLY A 309 23.35 -19.14 4.85
C GLY A 309 22.54 -19.16 3.55
N ALA A 310 22.93 -20.03 2.62
CA ALA A 310 22.34 -20.08 1.27
C ALA A 310 20.84 -20.43 1.28
N ASP A 311 20.44 -21.44 2.04
CA ASP A 311 19.05 -21.91 2.10
C ASP A 311 18.12 -20.85 2.70
N LEU A 312 18.52 -20.27 3.83
CA LEU A 312 17.78 -19.18 4.46
C LEU A 312 17.69 -17.96 3.54
N ARG A 313 18.75 -17.66 2.79
CA ARG A 313 18.73 -16.58 1.79
C ARG A 313 17.73 -16.85 0.67
N PHE A 314 17.63 -18.09 0.20
CA PHE A 314 16.67 -18.49 -0.82
C PHE A 314 15.23 -18.36 -0.30
N ASN A 315 14.97 -18.89 0.90
CA ASN A 315 13.64 -18.82 1.53
C ASN A 315 13.24 -17.39 1.92
N ALA A 316 14.22 -16.52 2.22
CA ALA A 316 14.01 -15.11 2.52
C ALA A 316 14.23 -14.19 1.31
N LYS A 317 14.04 -14.68 0.07
CA LYS A 317 14.32 -13.89 -1.15
C LYS A 317 13.64 -12.51 -1.14
N TYR A 318 12.42 -12.44 -0.63
CA TYR A 318 11.61 -11.22 -0.59
C TYR A 318 12.31 -10.00 0.02
N ILE A 319 13.04 -10.16 1.13
CA ILE A 319 13.67 -9.01 1.82
C ILE A 319 14.76 -8.35 0.96
N TRP A 320 15.35 -9.11 0.03
CA TRP A 320 16.36 -8.62 -0.91
C TRP A 320 15.70 -7.94 -2.10
N GLU A 321 14.64 -8.55 -2.64
CA GLU A 321 13.93 -8.03 -3.82
C GLU A 321 13.17 -6.74 -3.50
N THR A 322 12.54 -6.67 -2.33
CA THR A 322 11.88 -5.45 -1.83
C THR A 322 12.85 -4.40 -1.29
N GLY A 323 14.13 -4.73 -1.17
CA GLY A 323 15.14 -3.80 -0.68
C GLY A 323 15.06 -3.48 0.81
N LEU A 324 14.37 -4.30 1.61
CA LEU A 324 14.42 -4.22 3.09
C LEU A 324 15.82 -4.56 3.62
N VAL A 325 16.59 -5.33 2.86
CA VAL A 325 18.04 -5.48 3.06
C VAL A 325 18.79 -5.03 1.82
N LEU A 326 19.74 -4.13 2.04
CA LEU A 326 20.61 -3.59 1.01
C LEU A 326 21.96 -4.29 1.05
N ARG A 327 22.52 -4.53 -0.14
CA ARG A 327 23.93 -4.93 -0.29
C ARG A 327 24.76 -3.67 -0.55
N LYS A 328 25.65 -3.33 0.38
CA LYS A 328 26.68 -2.30 0.18
C LYS A 328 28.05 -2.98 0.22
N PHE A 329 28.70 -3.07 -0.94
CA PHE A 329 29.94 -3.84 -1.12
C PHE A 329 29.75 -5.29 -0.66
N ASP A 330 30.46 -5.68 0.40
CA ASP A 330 30.41 -7.02 1.02
C ASP A 330 29.58 -7.08 2.31
N ARG A 331 29.04 -5.94 2.76
CA ARG A 331 28.22 -5.87 3.97
C ARG A 331 26.74 -5.76 3.63
N ARG A 332 25.93 -6.48 4.41
CA ARG A 332 24.48 -6.47 4.34
C ARG A 332 23.99 -5.53 5.43
N GLN A 333 23.07 -4.64 5.09
CA GLN A 333 22.52 -3.70 6.05
C GLN A 333 21.01 -3.61 5.87
N ILE A 334 20.31 -3.42 6.99
CA ILE A 334 18.90 -3.06 6.99
C ILE A 334 18.74 -1.70 6.29
N PHE A 335 17.69 -1.55 5.49
CA PHE A 335 17.49 -0.38 4.65
C PHE A 335 17.40 0.94 5.43
N SER A 336 16.86 0.89 6.65
CA SER A 336 16.60 2.05 7.51
C SER A 336 17.14 1.81 8.93
N PRO A 337 17.86 2.79 9.51
CA PRO A 337 18.20 2.80 10.93
C PRO A 337 16.99 2.69 11.88
N ILE A 338 15.85 3.31 11.54
CA ILE A 338 14.60 3.24 12.33
C ILE A 338 14.15 1.79 12.45
N PHE A 339 13.99 1.11 11.31
CA PHE A 339 13.58 -0.30 11.30
C PHE A 339 14.62 -1.21 11.97
N GLY A 340 15.91 -0.95 11.76
CA GLY A 340 16.98 -1.69 12.42
C GLY A 340 16.97 -1.56 13.95
N ALA A 341 16.62 -0.39 14.49
CA ALA A 341 16.45 -0.20 15.93
C ALA A 341 15.27 -1.00 16.46
N TYR A 342 14.11 -0.93 15.79
CA TYR A 342 12.94 -1.73 16.13
C TYR A 342 13.26 -3.23 16.18
N VAL A 343 13.97 -3.77 15.18
CA VAL A 343 14.36 -5.18 15.13
C VAL A 343 15.32 -5.55 16.27
N ARG A 344 16.26 -4.67 16.67
CA ARG A 344 17.13 -4.95 17.82
C ARG A 344 16.35 -5.06 19.13
N GLU A 345 15.32 -4.25 19.27
CA GLU A 345 14.52 -4.19 20.49
C GLU A 345 13.46 -5.30 20.57
N ASN A 346 12.93 -5.74 19.41
CA ASN A 346 11.74 -6.60 19.29
C ASN A 346 11.94 -7.91 18.48
N GLY A 347 13.02 -8.04 17.70
CA GLY A 347 13.16 -9.04 16.64
C GLY A 347 13.60 -10.46 17.05
N LYS A 348 13.88 -10.72 18.33
CA LYS A 348 14.18 -12.07 18.84
C LYS A 348 13.51 -12.30 20.18
N GLY A 349 12.63 -13.29 20.26
CA GLY A 349 12.21 -13.90 21.53
C GLY A 349 11.40 -13.02 22.50
N LYS A 350 11.17 -11.74 22.22
CA LYS A 350 10.13 -10.94 22.91
C LYS A 350 8.74 -11.14 22.26
N VAL A 351 8.48 -12.38 21.83
CA VAL A 351 7.12 -12.89 21.56
C VAL A 351 6.50 -13.43 22.86
N ASN A 352 6.92 -12.87 24.00
CA ASN A 352 5.96 -12.42 24.99
C ASN A 352 6.08 -10.91 24.94
N GLY A 353 5.39 -10.27 23.99
CA GLY A 353 5.07 -8.86 24.17
C GLY A 353 4.51 -8.77 25.58
N SER A 354 4.97 -7.81 26.39
CA SER A 354 4.35 -7.63 27.69
C SER A 354 2.86 -7.61 27.43
N VAL A 355 2.15 -8.52 28.08
CA VAL A 355 0.70 -8.55 28.02
C VAL A 355 0.16 -7.16 28.44
N GLU A 356 0.96 -6.40 29.18
CA GLU A 356 0.76 -4.99 29.48
C GLU A 356 0.58 -4.10 28.23
N LEU A 357 -0.42 -3.24 28.34
CA LEU A 357 -0.73 -2.21 27.36
C LEU A 357 0.31 -1.08 27.43
N THR A 358 0.71 -0.52 26.28
CA THR A 358 1.50 0.72 26.22
C THR A 358 0.69 1.89 26.79
N LYS A 359 1.33 3.05 27.02
CA LYS A 359 0.62 4.26 27.45
C LYS A 359 -0.54 4.60 26.51
N LYS A 360 -0.34 4.53 25.20
CA LYS A 360 -1.37 4.88 24.21
C LYS A 360 -2.44 3.81 24.07
N GLU A 361 -2.07 2.53 24.16
CA GLU A 361 -3.03 1.42 24.21
C GLU A 361 -3.91 1.52 25.46
N ASN A 362 -3.33 1.90 26.61
CA ASN A 362 -4.08 2.18 27.84
C ASN A 362 -5.02 3.37 27.66
N LEU A 363 -4.55 4.50 27.10
CA LEU A 363 -5.41 5.65 26.82
C LEU A 363 -6.57 5.28 25.90
N LEU A 364 -6.30 4.52 24.83
CA LEU A 364 -7.31 4.03 23.91
C LEU A 364 -8.30 3.09 24.62
N PHE A 365 -7.79 2.15 25.42
CA PHE A 365 -8.64 1.22 26.17
C PHE A 365 -9.51 1.95 27.19
N SER A 366 -8.94 2.89 27.95
CA SER A 366 -9.69 3.72 28.92
C SER A 366 -10.77 4.56 28.25
N LEU A 367 -10.49 5.17 27.09
CA LEU A 367 -11.50 5.89 26.31
C LEU A 367 -12.64 4.96 25.87
N LEU A 368 -12.29 3.82 25.27
CA LEU A 368 -13.26 2.85 24.76
C LEU A 368 -14.09 2.20 25.88
N LEU A 369 -13.49 2.03 27.07
CA LEU A 369 -14.16 1.52 28.27
C LEU A 369 -15.11 2.57 28.86
N ALA A 370 -14.70 3.84 28.90
CA ALA A 370 -15.57 4.94 29.35
C ALA A 370 -16.77 5.15 28.42
N SER A 371 -16.63 4.84 27.13
CA SER A 371 -17.70 4.85 26.13
C SER A 371 -18.14 3.42 25.76
N GLN A 372 -18.18 2.50 26.74
CA GLN A 372 -18.56 1.12 26.49
C GLN A 372 -19.94 1.05 25.82
N ASN A 373 -20.06 0.17 24.83
CA ASN A 373 -21.25 0.02 24.00
C ASN A 373 -21.61 1.23 23.11
N GLU A 374 -20.81 2.27 23.09
CA GLU A 374 -20.95 3.41 22.18
C GLU A 374 -19.84 3.41 21.12
N VAL A 375 -20.07 4.13 20.02
CA VAL A 375 -19.07 4.27 18.95
C VAL A 375 -18.19 5.46 19.27
N CYS A 376 -16.90 5.23 19.50
CA CYS A 376 -15.89 6.26 19.52
C CYS A 376 -15.45 6.56 18.09
N GLU A 377 -15.75 7.78 17.63
CA GLU A 377 -15.30 8.30 16.34
C GLU A 377 -13.79 8.51 16.32
N ARG A 378 -13.20 8.54 15.13
CA ARG A 378 -11.73 8.57 14.97
C ARG A 378 -11.15 9.86 15.54
N GLU A 379 -11.83 10.98 15.33
CA GLU A 379 -11.47 12.30 15.83
C GLU A 379 -11.37 12.30 17.36
N LYS A 380 -12.40 11.78 18.05
CA LYS A 380 -12.41 11.61 19.51
C LYS A 380 -11.25 10.73 20.01
N ILE A 381 -10.88 9.70 19.24
CA ILE A 381 -9.73 8.84 19.57
C ILE A 381 -8.42 9.61 19.39
N ILE A 382 -8.28 10.43 18.35
CA ILE A 382 -7.10 11.27 18.13
C ILE A 382 -6.93 12.23 19.32
N GLU A 383 -7.98 12.96 19.68
CA GLU A 383 -7.96 13.91 20.80
C GLU A 383 -7.55 13.25 22.11
N ALA A 384 -8.05 12.04 22.40
CA ALA A 384 -7.77 11.37 23.67
C ALA A 384 -6.40 10.68 23.73
N VAL A 385 -5.94 10.09 22.62
CA VAL A 385 -4.74 9.24 22.58
C VAL A 385 -3.51 10.02 22.13
N TRP A 386 -3.72 11.04 21.30
CA TRP A 386 -2.72 11.85 20.62
C TRP A 386 -3.03 13.35 20.80
N ALA A 387 -3.46 13.75 21.99
CA ALA A 387 -3.72 15.15 22.37
C ALA A 387 -2.54 16.08 22.01
N GLU A 388 -1.31 15.56 22.08
CA GLU A 388 -0.10 16.30 21.72
C GLU A 388 0.08 16.54 20.21
N TYR A 389 -0.85 16.07 19.36
CA TYR A 389 -0.72 16.05 17.89
C TYR A 389 -1.90 16.66 17.13
N GLU A 390 -2.78 17.44 17.78
CA GLU A 390 -4.01 18.01 17.18
C GLU A 390 -3.78 18.77 15.86
N ASP A 391 -2.73 19.60 15.75
CA ASP A 391 -2.58 20.53 14.62
C ASP A 391 -2.12 19.93 13.28
N LEU A 392 -1.47 18.75 13.30
CA LEU A 392 -0.94 18.11 12.09
C LEU A 392 -1.69 16.82 11.73
N GLY A 393 -2.60 16.39 12.61
CA GLY A 393 -3.45 15.22 12.44
C GLY A 393 -2.69 13.90 12.56
N VAL A 394 -3.36 12.90 13.13
CA VAL A 394 -2.94 11.51 13.09
C VAL A 394 -3.72 10.82 11.97
N SER A 395 -3.02 10.10 11.09
CA SER A 395 -3.68 9.39 9.99
C SER A 395 -4.56 8.27 10.53
N ASP A 396 -5.73 8.03 9.93
CA ASP A 396 -6.63 6.90 10.27
C ASP A 396 -5.92 5.56 10.39
N TRP A 397 -4.93 5.29 9.54
CA TRP A 397 -4.15 4.07 9.60
C TRP A 397 -3.40 3.88 10.93
N THR A 398 -2.88 4.95 11.52
CA THR A 398 -2.18 4.89 12.81
C THR A 398 -3.17 4.46 13.89
N ILE A 399 -4.42 4.95 13.83
CA ILE A 399 -5.51 4.55 14.70
C ILE A 399 -5.86 3.08 14.49
N ASP A 400 -6.06 2.67 13.22
CA ASP A 400 -6.35 1.27 12.86
C ASP A 400 -5.30 0.32 13.43
N LYS A 401 -4.01 0.70 13.38
CA LYS A 401 -2.91 -0.11 13.92
C LYS A 401 -2.92 -0.19 15.43
N LEU A 402 -3.07 0.93 16.12
CA LEU A 402 -3.16 0.92 17.58
C LEU A 402 -4.36 0.08 18.06
N VAL A 403 -5.50 0.20 17.38
CA VAL A 403 -6.70 -0.61 17.67
C VAL A 403 -6.45 -2.10 17.41
N ALA A 404 -5.82 -2.45 16.28
CA ALA A 404 -5.50 -3.84 15.97
C ALA A 404 -4.58 -4.46 17.05
N ARG A 405 -3.59 -3.69 17.51
CA ARG A 405 -2.67 -4.09 18.57
C ARG A 405 -3.37 -4.28 19.91
N LEU A 406 -4.20 -3.31 20.31
CA LEU A 406 -5.03 -3.41 21.52
C LEU A 406 -5.94 -4.65 21.45
N ARG A 407 -6.61 -4.87 20.32
CA ARG A 407 -7.49 -6.04 20.13
C ARG A 407 -6.74 -7.37 20.31
N ASN A 408 -5.54 -7.49 19.74
CA ASN A 408 -4.73 -8.70 19.87
C ASN A 408 -4.31 -8.92 21.34
N LYS A 409 -3.83 -7.87 22.03
CA LYS A 409 -3.47 -7.96 23.44
C LYS A 409 -4.65 -8.33 24.34
N LEU A 410 -5.82 -7.73 24.13
CA LEU A 410 -7.04 -8.09 24.88
C LEU A 410 -7.41 -9.57 24.66
N LYS A 411 -7.24 -10.09 23.45
CA LYS A 411 -7.50 -11.50 23.14
C LYS A 411 -6.47 -12.42 23.82
N GLU A 412 -5.19 -12.08 23.78
CA GLU A 412 -4.11 -12.84 24.44
C GLU A 412 -4.25 -12.84 25.97
N GLN A 413 -4.80 -11.75 26.53
CA GLN A 413 -5.14 -11.62 27.95
C GLN A 413 -6.33 -12.46 28.40
N GLY A 414 -7.13 -13.00 27.47
CA GLY A 414 -8.45 -13.54 27.80
C GLY A 414 -9.39 -12.48 28.40
N SER A 415 -9.28 -11.23 27.96
CA SER A 415 -10.09 -10.12 28.46
C SER A 415 -11.59 -10.34 28.23
N ASP A 416 -12.41 -9.85 29.16
CA ASP A 416 -13.87 -9.79 29.04
C ASP A 416 -14.36 -8.76 28.00
N PHE A 417 -13.44 -8.09 27.31
CA PHE A 417 -13.75 -7.04 26.36
C PHE A 417 -13.19 -7.34 24.97
N SER A 418 -13.94 -6.91 23.94
CA SER A 418 -13.52 -6.97 22.55
C SER A 418 -13.79 -5.65 21.84
N VAL A 419 -12.85 -5.22 20.99
CA VAL A 419 -12.98 -4.00 20.19
C VAL A 419 -13.54 -4.34 18.82
N ILE A 420 -14.75 -3.87 18.52
CA ILE A 420 -15.39 -4.01 17.21
C ILE A 420 -15.18 -2.77 16.36
N THR A 421 -14.96 -2.97 15.05
CA THR A 421 -14.90 -1.88 14.08
C THR A 421 -16.30 -1.59 13.55
N VAL A 422 -16.76 -0.36 13.69
CA VAL A 422 -17.99 0.12 13.06
C VAL A 422 -17.58 0.83 11.77
N LYS A 423 -17.86 0.17 10.63
CA LYS A 423 -17.50 0.68 9.30
C LYS A 423 -17.92 2.15 9.18
N THR A 424 -17.02 2.95 8.58
CA THR A 424 -17.19 4.39 8.31
C THR A 424 -17.46 5.30 9.52
N ARG A 425 -17.47 4.79 10.77
CA ARG A 425 -17.73 5.61 11.95
C ARG A 425 -16.59 5.58 12.97
N GLY A 426 -16.08 4.40 13.33
CA GLY A 426 -15.05 4.30 14.35
C GLY A 426 -14.98 2.92 15.01
N TYR A 427 -14.76 2.89 16.32
CA TYR A 427 -14.59 1.65 17.08
C TYR A 427 -15.41 1.67 18.36
N LYS A 428 -15.78 0.48 18.83
CA LYS A 428 -16.62 0.30 20.01
C LYS A 428 -16.09 -0.85 20.85
N LEU A 429 -16.09 -0.70 22.17
CA LEU A 429 -15.82 -1.80 23.10
C LEU A 429 -17.13 -2.51 23.43
N VAL A 430 -17.11 -3.84 23.40
CA VAL A 430 -18.22 -4.70 23.83
C VAL A 430 -17.74 -5.70 24.87
N SER A 431 -18.63 -6.03 25.81
CA SER A 431 -18.42 -7.16 26.73
C SER A 431 -18.56 -8.47 25.96
N THR A 432 -17.64 -9.41 26.20
CA THR A 432 -17.70 -10.78 25.66
C THR A 432 -18.45 -11.73 26.60
N LYS A 433 -18.73 -11.30 27.84
CA LYS A 433 -19.61 -12.04 28.78
C LYS A 433 -21.08 -11.82 28.42
N PRO A 434 -21.92 -12.87 28.41
CA PRO A 434 -23.36 -12.71 28.32
C PRO A 434 -23.85 -11.88 29.52
N ASN A 435 -24.75 -10.92 29.27
CA ASN A 435 -25.40 -10.20 30.36
C ASN A 435 -26.05 -11.21 31.31
N PRO A 436 -25.85 -11.10 32.64
CA PRO A 436 -26.68 -11.85 33.57
C PRO A 436 -28.13 -11.45 33.30
N SER A 437 -28.92 -12.46 32.92
CA SER A 437 -30.36 -12.40 32.66
C SER A 437 -31.17 -11.91 33.85
#